data_AF-A0A965BZ72-F1
#
_entry.id   AF-A0A965BZ72-F1
#
_cell.length_a   1.000
_cell.length_b   1.000
_cell.length_c   1.000
_cell.angle_alpha   90.00
_cell.angle_beta   90.00
_cell.angle_gamma   90.00
#
_symmetry.space_group_name_H-M   'P 1'
#
loop_
_entity.id
_entity.type
_entity.pdbx_description
1 polymer ?
#
loop_
_entity_poly.entity_id
_entity_poly.type
_entity_poly.pdbx_seq_one_letter_code
_entity_poly.pdbx_strand_id
1 'polypeptide(L)'
;MRLILALLLCCALPVFAQMPGLNPGRDPRLPVPVAHPPWHAVALLEAEGIGICTGAMLAPAVLLTAAHCLKDAAGTALLPPAQLRVTLGGAEAHGVALRIG
;
A
#
# COMPACT_ATOMS: atom_id res chain seq x y z
N MET A 1 39.98 19.53 -20.04
CA MET A 1 40.27 18.42 -19.10
C MET A 1 39.64 18.62 -17.72
N ARG A 2 40.02 19.61 -16.90
CA ARG A 2 39.45 19.81 -15.53
C ARG A 2 37.91 19.78 -15.46
N LEU A 3 37.21 20.49 -16.36
CA LEU A 3 35.75 20.50 -16.45
C LEU A 3 35.14 19.13 -16.80
N ILE A 4 35.79 18.35 -17.65
CA ILE A 4 35.34 17.00 -18.05
C ILE A 4 35.47 16.04 -16.87
N LEU A 5 36.59 16.14 -16.12
CA LEU A 5 36.81 15.33 -14.91
C LEU A 5 35.79 15.66 -13.82
N ALA A 6 35.43 16.93 -13.64
CA ALA A 6 34.38 17.36 -12.70
C ALA A 6 32.99 16.84 -13.11
N LEU A 7 32.66 16.87 -14.41
CA LEU A 7 31.38 16.36 -14.93
C LEU A 7 31.28 14.83 -14.75
N LEU A 8 32.35 14.09 -15.06
CA LEU A 8 32.44 12.64 -14.83
C LEU A 8 32.33 12.28 -13.34
N LEU A 9 32.96 13.06 -12.46
CA LEU A 9 32.88 12.84 -11.01
C LEU A 9 31.45 13.08 -10.47
N CYS A 10 30.73 14.04 -11.03
CA CYS A 10 29.32 14.31 -10.70
C CYS A 10 28.40 13.15 -11.12
N CYS A 11 28.61 12.58 -12.32
CA CYS A 11 27.86 11.41 -12.80
C CYS A 11 28.27 10.08 -12.13
N ALA A 12 29.42 10.02 -11.46
CA ALA A 12 29.94 8.83 -10.78
C ALA A 12 29.53 8.74 -9.30
N LEU A 13 28.90 9.77 -8.73
CA LEU A 13 28.18 9.62 -7.47
C LEU A 13 26.99 8.70 -7.72
N PRO A 14 26.97 7.48 -7.13
CA PRO A 14 25.90 6.55 -7.41
C PRO A 14 24.59 7.13 -6.92
N VAL A 15 23.55 6.87 -7.71
CA VAL A 15 22.15 7.11 -7.40
C VAL A 15 21.79 6.31 -6.14
N PHE A 16 22.08 6.86 -4.96
CA PHE A 16 21.51 6.43 -3.70
C PHE A 16 20.06 6.92 -3.62
N ALA A 17 19.25 6.48 -4.58
CA ALA A 17 17.80 6.45 -4.47
C ALA A 17 17.44 5.41 -3.41
N GLN A 18 17.61 5.79 -2.14
CA GLN A 18 17.22 5.01 -0.98
C GLN A 18 15.70 4.97 -0.94
N MET A 19 15.11 3.97 -1.60
CA MET A 19 13.66 3.85 -1.64
C MET A 19 13.08 3.58 -0.25
N PRO A 20 11.83 4.01 0.01
CA PRO A 20 11.17 3.90 1.31
C PRO A 20 11.23 2.53 1.99
N GLY A 21 11.20 2.49 3.34
CA GLY A 21 10.70 3.55 4.22
C GLY A 21 11.63 3.99 5.34
N LEU A 22 12.25 5.17 5.30
CA LEU A 22 12.71 6.01 4.18
C LEU A 22 13.89 6.81 4.74
N ASN A 23 15.11 6.28 4.69
CA ASN A 23 16.24 6.83 5.45
C ASN A 23 17.59 6.26 4.95
N PRO A 24 18.71 7.00 5.08
CA PRO A 24 20.05 6.44 4.87
C PRO A 24 20.40 5.45 5.98
N GLY A 25 20.24 4.15 5.73
CA GLY A 25 20.61 3.13 6.70
C GLY A 25 20.04 1.74 6.40
N ARG A 26 20.16 0.83 7.38
CA ARG A 26 19.53 -0.48 7.34
C ARG A 26 18.03 -0.33 7.56
N ASP A 27 17.24 -0.87 6.64
CA ASP A 27 15.78 -0.92 6.75
C ASP A 27 15.37 -1.66 8.05
N PRO A 28 14.62 -1.01 8.98
CA PRO A 28 14.20 -1.62 10.24
C PRO A 28 12.94 -2.48 10.10
N ARG A 29 12.32 -2.57 8.91
CA ARG A 29 11.12 -3.38 8.69
C ARG A 29 11.45 -4.87 8.84
N LEU A 30 10.57 -5.58 9.55
CA LEU A 30 10.62 -7.04 9.68
C LEU A 30 9.43 -7.66 8.93
N PRO A 31 9.58 -8.85 8.30
CA PRO A 31 8.45 -9.57 7.73
C PRO A 31 7.41 -9.91 8.81
N VAL A 32 6.14 -9.57 8.56
CA VAL A 32 5.01 -9.90 9.44
C VAL A 32 4.30 -11.16 8.89
N PRO A 33 4.15 -12.24 9.68
CA PRO A 33 3.40 -13.42 9.24
C PRO A 33 1.90 -13.13 9.08
N VAL A 34 1.44 -12.88 7.86
CA VAL A 34 0.02 -12.59 7.54
C VAL A 34 -0.93 -13.77 7.77
N ALA A 35 -0.41 -15.00 7.89
CA ALA A 35 -1.21 -16.20 8.12
C ALA A 35 -1.63 -16.37 9.60
N HIS A 36 -0.99 -15.68 10.54
CA HIS A 36 -1.18 -15.91 11.98
C HIS A 36 -1.54 -14.60 12.71
N PRO A 37 -2.34 -14.66 13.80
CA PRO A 37 -2.52 -13.52 14.67
C PRO A 37 -1.16 -13.05 15.22
N PRO A 38 -0.96 -11.75 15.45
CA PRO A 38 -1.98 -10.69 15.54
C PRO A 38 -2.28 -9.90 14.24
N TRP A 39 -1.91 -10.38 13.05
CA TRP A 39 -2.24 -9.72 11.76
C TRP A 39 -1.87 -8.23 11.65
N HIS A 40 -0.64 -7.88 12.03
CA HIS A 40 -0.11 -6.51 11.97
C HIS A 40 0.16 -6.00 10.52
N ALA A 41 -0.87 -5.93 9.69
CA ALA A 41 -0.77 -5.44 8.31
C ALA A 41 -1.81 -4.35 8.03
N VAL A 42 -1.32 -3.21 7.54
CA VAL A 42 -2.13 -2.14 6.95
C VAL A 42 -2.19 -2.39 5.44
N ALA A 43 -3.39 -2.37 4.88
CA ALA A 43 -3.60 -2.40 3.44
C ALA A 43 -3.77 -0.98 2.89
N LEU A 44 -3.29 -0.79 1.66
CA LEU A 44 -3.84 0.19 0.74
C LEU A 44 -5.15 -0.39 0.16
N LEU A 45 -6.22 0.39 0.17
CA LEU A 45 -7.50 0.04 -0.45
C LEU A 45 -7.78 1.06 -1.56
N GLU A 46 -7.88 0.61 -2.80
CA GLU A 46 -8.27 1.46 -3.92
C GLU A 46 -9.69 1.08 -4.35
N ALA A 47 -10.59 2.04 -4.24
CA ALA A 47 -11.98 1.91 -4.64
C ALA A 47 -12.19 2.60 -5.99
N GLU A 48 -12.49 1.81 -7.03
CA GLU A 48 -12.61 2.28 -8.40
C GLU A 48 -13.64 3.42 -8.52
N GLY A 49 -13.20 4.57 -9.03
CA GLY A 49 -14.04 5.77 -9.16
C GLY A 49 -14.29 6.56 -7.87
N ILE A 50 -13.86 6.07 -6.69
CA ILE A 50 -14.06 6.75 -5.40
C ILE A 50 -12.75 7.32 -4.85
N GLY A 51 -11.67 6.54 -4.84
CA GLY A 51 -10.35 6.99 -4.38
C GLY A 51 -9.58 5.96 -3.56
N ILE A 52 -8.62 6.46 -2.79
CA ILE A 52 -7.66 5.66 -2.03
C ILE A 52 -7.97 5.78 -0.53
N CYS A 53 -8.12 4.63 0.12
CA CYS A 53 -8.33 4.47 1.55
C CYS A 53 -7.25 3.54 2.15
N THR A 54 -7.31 3.35 3.47
CA THR A 54 -6.55 2.33 4.19
C THR A 54 -7.48 1.27 4.79
N GLY A 55 -6.92 0.11 5.12
CA GLY A 55 -7.58 -0.89 5.94
C GLY A 55 -6.59 -1.62 6.85
N ALA A 56 -7.12 -2.37 7.81
CA ALA A 56 -6.33 -3.21 8.71
C ALA A 56 -6.82 -4.66 8.63
N MET A 57 -5.91 -5.64 8.66
CA MET A 57 -6.32 -7.04 8.69
C MET A 57 -6.88 -7.43 10.07
N LEU A 58 -8.03 -8.10 10.07
CA LEU A 58 -8.63 -8.75 11.25
C LEU A 58 -8.43 -10.28 11.25
N ALA A 59 -8.18 -10.86 10.09
CA ALA A 59 -7.93 -12.29 9.85
C ALA A 59 -7.19 -12.45 8.51
N PRO A 60 -6.71 -13.65 8.11
CA PRO A 60 -5.86 -13.83 6.92
C PRO A 60 -6.49 -13.38 5.58
N ALA A 61 -7.82 -13.26 5.52
CA ALA A 61 -8.58 -12.81 4.35
C ALA A 61 -9.73 -11.85 4.74
N VAL A 62 -9.61 -11.14 5.87
CA VAL A 62 -10.64 -10.18 6.33
C VAL A 62 -9.97 -8.83 6.61
N LEU A 63 -10.37 -7.82 5.83
CA LEU A 63 -9.95 -6.44 5.99
C LEU A 63 -11.05 -5.61 6.64
N LEU A 64 -10.68 -4.79 7.64
CA LEU A 64 -11.52 -3.73 8.17
C LEU A 64 -11.15 -2.39 7.51
N THR A 65 -12.14 -1.60 7.14
CA THR A 65 -11.97 -0.23 6.63
C THR A 65 -13.19 0.62 7.03
N ALA A 66 -13.19 1.91 6.69
CA ALA A 66 -14.33 2.80 6.93
C ALA A 66 -15.49 2.49 5.97
N ALA A 67 -16.73 2.50 6.49
CA ALA A 67 -17.92 2.19 5.69
C ALA A 67 -18.13 3.12 4.48
N HIS A 68 -17.63 4.37 4.54
CA HIS A 68 -17.69 5.31 3.40
C HIS A 68 -16.72 4.94 2.26
N CYS A 69 -15.63 4.21 2.53
CA CYS A 69 -14.71 3.71 1.49
C CYS A 69 -15.31 2.55 0.67
N LEU A 70 -16.42 1.97 1.15
CA LEU A 70 -17.10 0.84 0.51
C LEU A 70 -18.35 1.26 -0.27
N LYS A 71 -18.68 2.55 -0.30
CA LYS A 71 -19.90 3.09 -0.90
C LYS A 71 -19.61 3.84 -2.20
N ASP A 72 -20.64 3.99 -3.02
CA ASP A 72 -20.60 4.92 -4.15
C ASP A 72 -20.38 6.39 -3.71
N ALA A 73 -20.08 7.27 -4.67
CA ALA A 73 -19.78 8.68 -4.40
C ALA A 73 -20.97 9.47 -3.81
N ALA A 74 -22.21 8.98 -3.95
CA ALA A 74 -23.40 9.55 -3.32
C ALA A 74 -23.67 8.97 -1.92
N GLY A 75 -22.90 7.98 -1.47
CA GLY A 75 -23.10 7.25 -0.24
C GLY A 75 -24.29 6.27 -0.27
N THR A 76 -24.92 6.05 -1.42
CA THR A 76 -26.23 5.38 -1.52
C THR A 76 -26.15 3.86 -1.47
N ALA A 77 -25.33 3.24 -2.30
CA ALA A 77 -25.13 1.80 -2.41
C ALA A 77 -23.71 1.38 -1.99
N LEU A 78 -23.53 0.08 -1.76
CA LEU A 78 -22.20 -0.53 -1.69
C LEU A 78 -21.62 -0.68 -3.10
N LEU A 79 -20.31 -0.49 -3.23
CA LEU A 79 -19.57 -0.84 -4.44
C LEU A 79 -19.61 -2.37 -4.66
N PRO A 80 -19.62 -2.84 -5.93
CA PRO A 80 -19.30 -4.23 -6.24
C PRO A 80 -17.94 -4.62 -5.64
N PRO A 81 -17.81 -5.78 -4.96
CA PRO A 81 -16.56 -6.17 -4.30
C PRO A 81 -15.34 -6.17 -5.24
N ALA A 82 -15.53 -6.52 -6.51
CA ALA A 82 -14.46 -6.57 -7.52
C ALA A 82 -13.84 -5.18 -7.83
N GLN A 83 -14.57 -4.08 -7.60
CA GLN A 83 -14.09 -2.70 -7.76
C GLN A 83 -13.18 -2.23 -6.60
N LEU A 84 -12.94 -3.09 -5.62
CA LEU A 84 -12.04 -2.84 -4.50
C LEU A 84 -10.76 -3.65 -4.68
N ARG A 85 -9.65 -2.94 -4.86
CA ARG A 85 -8.30 -3.49 -4.90
C ARG A 85 -7.65 -3.32 -3.53
N VAL A 86 -7.00 -4.36 -3.02
CA VAL A 86 -6.36 -4.40 -1.72
C VAL A 86 -4.88 -4.74 -1.91
N THR A 87 -3.99 -3.83 -1.50
CA THR A 87 -2.54 -4.05 -1.60
C THR A 87 -1.91 -4.11 -0.22
N LEU A 88 -1.27 -5.25 0.09
CA LEU A 88 -0.67 -5.62 1.37
C LEU A 88 0.80 -5.98 1.15
N GLY A 89 1.72 -5.10 1.56
CA GLY A 89 3.17 -5.36 1.43
C GLY A 89 3.66 -5.59 -0.01
N GLY A 90 2.92 -5.11 -1.01
CA GLY A 90 3.19 -5.32 -2.44
C GLY A 90 2.46 -6.51 -3.08
N ALA A 91 1.73 -7.32 -2.31
CA ALA A 91 0.80 -8.31 -2.84
C ALA A 91 -0.59 -7.67 -3.06
N GLU A 92 -1.21 -7.94 -4.20
CA GLU A 92 -2.53 -7.41 -4.60
C GLU A 92 -3.62 -8.50 -4.51
N ALA A 93 -4.82 -8.10 -4.09
CA ALA A 93 -6.04 -8.91 -4.10
C ALA A 93 -7.27 -8.05 -4.43
N HIS A 94 -8.37 -8.69 -4.84
CA HIS A 94 -9.67 -8.01 -5.03
C HIS A 94 -10.66 -8.38 -3.94
N GLY A 95 -11.60 -7.48 -3.65
CA GLY A 95 -12.75 -7.77 -2.80
C GLY A 95 -13.66 -8.84 -3.41
N VAL A 96 -14.14 -9.77 -2.58
CA VAL A 96 -15.07 -10.84 -2.98
C VAL A 96 -16.44 -10.74 -2.31
N ALA A 97 -16.51 -10.10 -1.15
CA ALA A 97 -17.74 -9.82 -0.42
C ALA A 97 -17.54 -8.58 0.45
N LEU A 98 -18.62 -7.84 0.72
CA LEU A 98 -18.62 -6.67 1.60
C LEU A 98 -19.73 -6.77 2.65
N ARG A 99 -19.47 -6.19 3.81
CA ARG A 99 -20.42 -6.08 4.92
C ARG A 99 -20.24 -4.73 5.58
N ILE A 100 -21.36 -4.05 5.80
CA ILE A 100 -21.46 -2.94 6.76
C ILE A 100 -22.22 -3.49 7.97
N GLY A 101 -21.81 -3.07 9.17
CA GLY A 101 -22.50 -3.34 10.45
C GLY A 101 -22.95 -2.02 11.06
#